data_AF-U3U0C5-F1
#
_entry.id   AF-U3U0C5-F1
#
_cell.length_a   1.000
_cell.length_b   1.000
_cell.length_c   1.000
_cell.angle_alpha   90.00
_cell.angle_beta   90.00
_cell.angle_gamma   90.00
#
_symmetry.space_group_name_H-M   'P 1'
#
loop_
_entity.id
_entity.type
_entity.pdbx_description
1 polymer ?
#
loop_
_entity_poly.entity_id
_entity_poly.type
_entity_poly.pdbx_seq_one_letter_code
_entity_poly.pdbx_strand_id
1 'polypeptide(L)'
;MHQQQQGASHYSENELSALLNKEFRPTSDQAREAVESAVKTLAQQALENTVTISNDTYRTIQALIAEIDDKLSQQINQIIHHEEFQQLESAWRGLSYLVNNTETDEMLKIRFMRLSKQELGRSLKRFKGACWDQSPLFKKIYEQEYGQFGGEPFGCLVGDYYFDHSPQDVELLGEMARISAAAHCPFITGTAPTVMQMESWQELTNPRDLTKIFQNTEYAAWRSLRESEDARYLGLVMPRFLARLPYGIRTNPVDSFDFEEQTDGSNHNGYT
;
A
#
# COMPACT_ATOMS: atom_id res chain seq x y z
N MET A 1 27.40 51.90 17.74
CA MET A 1 25.96 51.85 17.44
C MET A 1 25.35 50.72 18.26
N HIS A 2 24.20 51.00 18.87
CA HIS A 2 23.62 50.24 19.97
C HIS A 2 23.26 48.80 19.60
N GLN A 3 23.71 47.89 20.45
CA GLN A 3 23.26 46.50 20.55
C GLN A 3 22.09 46.49 21.55
N GLN A 4 20.92 46.03 21.14
CA GLN A 4 19.84 45.74 22.08
C GLN A 4 19.15 44.43 21.69
N GLN A 5 19.48 43.40 22.46
CA GLN A 5 18.76 42.14 22.58
C GLN A 5 17.32 42.44 23.02
N GLN A 6 16.33 42.02 22.22
CA GLN A 6 14.95 41.92 22.69
C GLN A 6 14.75 40.53 23.29
N GLY A 7 14.70 40.49 24.63
CA GLY A 7 14.34 39.33 25.40
C GLY A 7 12.85 39.04 25.31
N ALA A 8 12.50 37.76 25.27
CA ALA A 8 11.17 37.28 25.57
C ALA A 8 10.74 37.79 26.94
N SER A 9 9.72 38.63 26.99
CA SER A 9 9.12 39.09 28.25
C SER A 9 8.32 37.93 28.86
N HIS A 10 8.99 37.17 29.72
CA HIS A 10 8.34 36.32 30.71
C HIS A 10 7.62 37.25 31.70
N TYR A 11 6.31 37.43 31.54
CA TYR A 11 5.50 38.02 32.59
C TYR A 11 5.49 37.07 33.79
N SER A 12 5.94 37.56 34.94
CA SER A 12 5.88 36.79 36.18
C SER A 12 4.42 36.68 36.64
N GLU A 13 4.02 35.55 37.25
CA GLU A 13 2.64 35.36 37.75
C GLU A 13 2.17 36.53 38.63
N ASN A 14 3.10 37.16 39.36
CA ASN A 14 2.83 38.30 40.21
C ASN A 14 2.41 39.58 39.46
N GLU A 15 2.89 39.82 38.23
CA GLU A 15 2.51 40.98 37.43
C GLU A 15 1.11 40.82 36.83
N LEU A 16 0.75 39.61 36.41
CA LEU A 16 -0.58 39.30 35.91
C LEU A 16 -1.64 39.47 37.01
N SER A 17 -1.39 38.93 38.20
CA SER A 17 -2.28 39.09 39.35
C SER A 17 -2.39 40.56 39.80
N ALA A 18 -1.33 41.36 39.65
CA ALA A 18 -1.38 42.81 39.96
C ALA A 18 -2.25 43.60 38.97
N LEU A 19 -2.19 43.26 37.67
CA LEU A 19 -3.02 43.89 36.63
C LEU A 19 -4.50 43.50 36.76
N LEU A 20 -4.80 42.24 37.09
CA LEU A 20 -6.17 41.75 37.28
C LEU A 20 -6.87 42.42 38.48
N ASN A 21 -6.15 42.63 39.57
CA ASN A 21 -6.68 43.35 40.74
C ASN A 21 -6.98 44.81 40.45
N LYS A 22 -6.20 45.45 39.57
CA LYS A 22 -6.35 46.87 39.22
C LYS A 22 -7.60 47.12 38.38
N GLU A 23 -7.89 46.25 37.42
CA GLU A 23 -8.98 46.43 36.45
C GLU A 23 -10.33 45.88 36.95
N PHE A 24 -10.36 44.71 37.61
CA PHE A 24 -11.62 44.08 38.01
C PHE A 24 -12.03 44.37 39.46
N ARG A 25 -11.11 44.87 40.30
CA ARG A 25 -11.34 45.27 41.70
C ARG A 25 -12.23 44.29 42.50
N PRO A 26 -11.82 43.01 42.62
CA PRO A 26 -12.61 42.01 43.32
C PRO A 26 -12.73 42.33 44.81
N THR A 27 -13.94 42.18 45.36
CA THR A 27 -14.28 42.58 46.75
C THR A 27 -13.98 41.51 47.79
N SER A 28 -13.63 40.28 47.38
CA SER A 28 -13.26 39.17 48.28
C SER A 28 -12.16 38.28 47.67
N ASP A 29 -11.39 37.59 48.51
CA ASP A 29 -10.29 36.72 48.06
C ASP A 29 -10.78 35.57 47.14
N GLN A 30 -11.98 35.05 47.40
CA GLN A 30 -12.63 34.03 46.57
C GLN A 30 -12.98 34.55 45.17
N ALA A 31 -13.38 35.82 45.05
CA ALA A 31 -13.66 36.44 43.75
C ALA A 31 -12.38 36.70 42.96
N ARG A 32 -11.27 36.97 43.65
CA ARG A 32 -9.95 37.17 43.02
C ARG A 32 -9.43 35.88 42.37
N GLU A 33 -9.51 34.76 43.08
CA GLU A 33 -9.10 33.45 42.55
C GLU A 33 -9.98 33.01 41.37
N ALA A 34 -11.30 33.24 41.45
CA ALA A 34 -12.22 32.91 40.35
C ALA A 34 -11.96 33.74 39.08
N VAL A 35 -11.61 35.02 39.23
CA VAL A 35 -11.25 35.89 38.09
C VAL A 35 -9.90 35.45 37.50
N GLU A 36 -8.92 35.11 38.33
CA GLU A 36 -7.63 34.61 37.84
C GLU A 36 -7.79 33.28 37.08
N SER A 37 -8.60 32.34 37.61
CA SER A 37 -8.87 31.08 36.92
C SER A 37 -9.64 31.29 35.62
N ALA A 38 -10.65 32.18 35.61
CA ALA A 38 -11.43 32.45 34.41
C ALA A 38 -10.58 33.11 33.31
N VAL A 39 -9.69 34.04 33.67
CA VAL A 39 -8.77 34.67 32.72
C VAL A 39 -7.69 33.70 32.26
N LYS A 40 -7.15 32.83 33.13
CA LYS A 40 -6.23 31.75 32.72
C LYS A 40 -6.91 30.80 31.73
N THR A 41 -8.14 30.36 31.99
CA THR A 41 -8.90 29.49 31.08
C THR A 41 -9.24 30.17 29.76
N LEU A 42 -9.65 31.46 29.79
CA LEU A 42 -9.90 32.25 28.58
C LEU A 42 -8.62 32.51 27.78
N ALA A 43 -7.51 32.81 28.45
CA ALA A 43 -6.21 32.99 27.81
C ALA A 43 -5.72 31.68 27.16
N GLN A 44 -5.93 30.55 27.84
CA GLN A 44 -5.61 29.23 27.31
C GLN A 44 -6.47 28.90 26.09
N GLN A 45 -7.80 29.10 26.16
CA GLN A 45 -8.69 28.90 25.01
C GLN A 45 -8.44 29.88 23.86
N ALA A 46 -8.03 31.12 24.16
CA ALA A 46 -7.66 32.10 23.15
C ALA A 46 -6.33 31.73 22.49
N LEU A 47 -5.33 31.25 23.24
CA LEU A 47 -4.06 30.78 22.67
C LEU A 47 -4.23 29.48 21.86
N GLU A 48 -5.13 28.59 22.27
CA GLU A 48 -5.41 27.33 21.56
C GLU A 48 -5.87 27.55 20.11
N ASN A 49 -6.43 28.73 19.78
CA ASN A 49 -6.92 29.06 18.44
C ASN A 49 -6.22 30.28 17.79
N THR A 50 -5.20 30.86 18.43
CA THR A 50 -4.52 32.06 17.88
C THR A 50 -3.10 31.71 17.46
N VAL A 51 -2.83 31.83 16.15
CA VAL A 51 -1.46 31.82 15.62
C VAL A 51 -0.70 32.97 16.28
N THR A 52 0.26 32.64 17.15
CA THR A 52 1.13 33.64 17.76
C THR A 52 2.06 34.18 16.67
N ILE A 53 1.69 35.32 16.08
CA ILE A 53 2.50 35.98 15.05
C ILE A 53 3.77 36.48 15.74
N SER A 54 4.90 35.83 15.46
CA SER A 54 6.20 36.31 15.90
C SER A 54 6.55 37.61 15.17
N ASN A 55 7.32 38.50 15.81
CA ASN A 55 7.83 39.74 15.16
C ASN A 55 8.69 39.44 13.92
N ASP A 56 9.11 38.19 13.74
CA ASP A 56 9.76 37.68 12.55
C ASP A 56 8.70 37.06 11.61
N THR A 57 8.25 37.87 10.64
CA THR A 57 7.28 37.46 9.62
C THR A 57 7.75 36.23 8.83
N TYR A 58 9.06 36.07 8.65
CA TYR A 58 9.63 34.94 7.93
C TYR A 58 9.38 33.62 8.67
N ARG A 59 9.60 33.59 9.99
CA ARG A 59 9.29 32.42 10.83
C ARG A 59 7.80 32.09 10.84
N THR A 60 6.94 33.12 10.88
CA THR A 60 5.49 32.92 10.83
C THR A 60 5.06 32.31 9.50
N ILE A 61 5.63 32.76 8.37
CA ILE A 61 5.35 32.15 7.05
C ILE A 61 5.85 30.70 6.99
N GLN A 62 7.05 30.41 7.50
CA GLN A 62 7.58 29.05 7.55
C GLN A 62 6.70 28.11 8.40
N ALA A 63 6.21 28.59 9.55
CA ALA A 63 5.31 27.82 10.39
C ALA A 63 3.96 27.53 9.70
N LEU A 64 3.42 28.51 8.96
CA LEU A 64 2.20 28.32 8.18
C LEU A 64 2.39 27.33 7.03
N ILE A 65 3.53 27.39 6.32
CA ILE A 65 3.87 26.40 5.28
C ILE A 65 3.95 25.00 5.90
N ALA A 66 4.65 24.85 7.03
CA ALA A 66 4.76 23.57 7.72
C ALA A 66 3.39 23.01 8.16
N GLU A 67 2.46 23.86 8.60
CA GLU A 67 1.09 23.42 8.95
C GLU A 67 0.29 22.98 7.71
N ILE A 68 0.51 23.64 6.56
CA ILE A 68 -0.10 23.23 5.28
C ILE A 68 0.48 21.87 4.85
N ASP A 69 1.80 21.71 4.93
CA ASP A 69 2.49 20.47 4.53
C ASP A 69 2.09 19.28 5.41
N ASP A 70 1.87 19.50 6.71
CA ASP A 70 1.33 18.48 7.61
C ASP A 70 -0.09 18.06 7.22
N LYS A 71 -0.98 19.03 6.94
CA LYS A 71 -2.35 18.74 6.47
C LYS A 71 -2.36 18.02 5.12
N LEU A 72 -1.50 18.42 4.20
CA LEU A 72 -1.33 17.74 2.91
C LEU A 72 -0.81 16.32 3.10
N SER A 73 0.19 16.14 3.95
CA SER A 73 0.76 14.83 4.26
C SER A 73 -0.28 13.89 4.84
N GLN A 74 -1.08 14.33 5.81
CA GLN A 74 -2.18 13.54 6.38
C GLN A 74 -3.19 13.13 5.30
N GLN A 75 -3.61 14.06 4.45
CA GLN A 75 -4.59 13.77 3.40
C GLN A 75 -4.03 12.83 2.33
N ILE A 76 -2.77 13.02 1.93
CA ILE A 76 -2.12 12.18 0.91
C ILE A 76 -1.90 10.78 1.44
N ASN A 77 -1.49 10.61 2.70
CA ASN A 77 -1.39 9.30 3.34
C ASN A 77 -2.71 8.51 3.23
N GLN A 78 -3.85 9.15 3.49
CA GLN A 78 -5.17 8.51 3.32
C GLN A 78 -5.46 8.09 1.87
N ILE A 79 -5.01 8.89 0.89
CA ILE A 79 -5.24 8.60 -0.53
C ILE A 79 -4.35 7.44 -0.98
N ILE A 80 -3.05 7.50 -0.68
CA ILE A 80 -2.08 6.52 -1.19
C ILE A 80 -2.15 5.18 -0.46
N HIS A 81 -2.62 5.16 0.79
CA HIS A 81 -2.83 3.92 1.56
C HIS A 81 -4.23 3.33 1.37
N HIS A 82 -5.07 3.91 0.51
CA HIS A 82 -6.35 3.31 0.15
C HIS A 82 -6.14 2.01 -0.64
N GLU A 83 -6.88 0.95 -0.32
CA GLU A 83 -6.70 -0.39 -0.88
C GLU A 83 -6.74 -0.40 -2.42
N GLU A 84 -7.71 0.30 -3.02
CA GLU A 84 -7.82 0.39 -4.50
C GLU A 84 -6.62 1.11 -5.13
N PHE A 85 -6.08 2.13 -4.46
CA PHE A 85 -4.92 2.86 -4.96
C PHE A 85 -3.67 1.99 -4.85
N GLN A 86 -3.45 1.33 -3.71
CA GLN A 86 -2.32 0.43 -3.51
C GLN A 86 -2.36 -0.78 -4.46
N GLN A 87 -3.55 -1.32 -4.75
CA GLN A 87 -3.69 -2.40 -5.72
C GLN A 87 -3.29 -1.94 -7.12
N LEU A 88 -3.72 -0.74 -7.53
CA LEU A 88 -3.34 -0.17 -8.81
C LEU A 88 -1.84 0.17 -8.86
N GLU A 89 -1.32 0.80 -7.79
CA GLU A 89 0.09 1.18 -7.66
C GLU A 89 0.99 -0.05 -7.71
N SER A 90 0.70 -1.10 -6.93
CA SER A 90 1.49 -2.33 -6.90
C SER A 90 1.53 -3.03 -8.26
N ALA A 91 0.40 -3.12 -8.96
CA ALA A 91 0.34 -3.73 -10.30
C ALA A 91 1.19 -2.96 -11.32
N TRP A 92 1.06 -1.62 -11.36
CA TRP A 92 1.82 -0.80 -12.30
C TRP A 92 3.29 -0.66 -11.95
N ARG A 93 3.63 -0.59 -10.66
CA ARG A 93 5.02 -0.59 -10.21
C ARG A 93 5.68 -1.94 -10.44
N GLY A 94 4.98 -3.05 -10.22
CA GLY A 94 5.45 -4.38 -10.56
C GLY A 94 5.73 -4.52 -12.05
N LEU A 95 4.83 -4.03 -12.91
CA LEU A 95 5.05 -4.00 -14.36
C LEU A 95 6.23 -3.09 -14.74
N SER A 96 6.32 -1.91 -14.14
CA SER A 96 7.44 -0.98 -14.36
C SER A 96 8.77 -1.59 -13.94
N TYR A 97 8.79 -2.31 -12.81
CA TYR A 97 9.96 -3.06 -12.35
C TYR A 97 10.35 -4.13 -13.37
N LEU A 98 9.39 -4.90 -13.88
CA LEU A 98 9.66 -5.93 -14.89
C LEU A 98 10.24 -5.30 -16.16
N VAL A 99 9.66 -4.22 -16.66
CA VAL A 99 10.12 -3.56 -17.90
C VAL A 99 11.51 -2.93 -17.72
N ASN A 100 11.74 -2.20 -16.63
CA ASN A 100 13.00 -1.48 -16.43
C ASN A 100 14.18 -2.38 -16.08
N ASN A 101 13.93 -3.57 -15.51
CA ASN A 101 14.98 -4.54 -15.19
C ASN A 101 15.16 -5.62 -16.27
N THR A 102 14.48 -5.47 -17.42
CA THR A 102 14.57 -6.42 -18.52
C THR A 102 15.18 -5.73 -19.75
N GLU A 103 16.31 -6.25 -20.23
CA GLU A 103 16.94 -5.79 -21.47
C GLU A 103 16.14 -6.28 -22.68
N THR A 104 15.12 -5.51 -23.06
CA THR A 104 14.26 -5.82 -24.22
C THR A 104 14.95 -5.46 -25.53
N ASP A 105 14.83 -6.35 -26.52
CA ASP A 105 15.38 -6.22 -27.86
C ASP A 105 14.45 -6.90 -28.90
N GLU A 106 14.96 -7.21 -30.09
CA GLU A 106 14.17 -7.92 -31.11
C GLU A 106 13.79 -9.35 -30.68
N MET A 107 14.56 -9.98 -29.79
CA MET A 107 14.39 -11.35 -29.31
C MET A 107 13.54 -11.43 -28.04
N LEU A 108 13.63 -10.41 -27.17
CA LEU A 108 12.93 -10.37 -25.89
C LEU A 108 11.83 -9.31 -25.88
N LYS A 109 10.58 -9.77 -25.95
CA LYS A 109 9.39 -8.90 -25.99
C LYS A 109 8.50 -9.15 -24.78
N ILE A 110 8.00 -8.06 -24.21
CA ILE A 110 7.00 -8.10 -23.13
C ILE A 110 5.66 -7.64 -23.72
N ARG A 111 4.64 -8.51 -23.65
CA ARG A 111 3.27 -8.16 -24.05
C ARG A 111 2.38 -8.08 -22.82
N PHE A 112 1.63 -6.99 -22.72
CA PHE A 112 0.72 -6.72 -21.61
C PHE A 112 -0.73 -6.94 -22.01
N MET A 113 -1.50 -7.58 -21.14
CA MET A 113 -2.95 -7.73 -21.29
C MET A 113 -3.63 -7.43 -19.96
N ARG A 114 -4.46 -6.39 -19.93
CA ARG A 114 -5.30 -6.08 -18.77
C ARG A 114 -6.42 -7.12 -18.65
N LEU A 115 -6.42 -7.88 -17.57
CA LEU A 115 -7.48 -8.83 -17.24
C LEU A 115 -7.58 -8.96 -15.73
N SER A 116 -8.75 -8.74 -15.14
CA SER A 116 -8.93 -8.97 -13.70
C SER A 116 -9.07 -10.47 -13.39
N LYS A 117 -8.71 -10.88 -12.17
CA LYS A 117 -8.88 -12.29 -11.72
C LYS A 117 -10.33 -12.76 -11.85
N GLN A 118 -11.29 -11.87 -11.57
CA GLN A 118 -12.72 -12.19 -11.70
C GLN A 118 -13.15 -12.39 -13.16
N GLU A 119 -12.68 -11.55 -14.08
CA GLU A 119 -12.96 -11.71 -15.52
C GLU A 119 -12.31 -12.98 -16.06
N LEU A 120 -11.07 -13.27 -15.65
CA LEU A 120 -10.37 -14.50 -15.99
C LEU A 120 -11.18 -15.73 -15.52
N GLY A 121 -11.61 -15.75 -14.26
CA GLY A 121 -12.44 -16.81 -13.70
C GLY A 121 -13.78 -16.99 -14.43
N ARG A 122 -14.50 -15.90 -14.72
CA ARG A 122 -15.76 -15.95 -15.48
C ARG A 122 -15.55 -16.47 -16.90
N SER A 123 -14.49 -16.04 -17.57
CA SER A 123 -14.14 -16.46 -18.92
C SER A 123 -13.84 -17.96 -18.94
N LEU A 124 -12.91 -18.44 -18.13
CA LEU A 124 -12.50 -19.85 -18.12
C LEU A 124 -13.62 -20.79 -17.68
N LYS A 125 -14.44 -20.37 -16.70
CA LYS A 125 -15.61 -21.14 -16.28
C LYS A 125 -16.65 -21.35 -17.40
N ARG A 126 -16.81 -20.38 -18.31
CA ARG A 126 -17.75 -20.47 -19.44
C ARG A 126 -17.31 -21.50 -20.48
N PHE A 127 -16.01 -21.72 -20.62
CA PHE A 127 -15.41 -22.59 -21.64
C PHE A 127 -14.86 -23.89 -21.06
N LYS A 128 -15.17 -24.24 -19.81
CA LYS A 128 -14.65 -25.44 -19.14
C LYS A 128 -15.02 -26.74 -19.87
N GLY A 129 -14.19 -27.76 -19.73
CA GLY A 129 -14.48 -29.12 -20.21
C GLY A 129 -14.07 -29.26 -21.67
N ALA A 130 -14.98 -29.65 -22.57
CA ALA A 130 -14.65 -29.91 -23.97
C ALA A 130 -14.35 -28.66 -24.81
N CYS A 131 -14.71 -27.46 -24.33
CA CYS A 131 -14.61 -26.20 -25.08
C CYS A 131 -13.47 -25.28 -24.61
N TRP A 132 -12.51 -25.81 -23.83
CA TRP A 132 -11.46 -25.00 -23.19
C TRP A 132 -10.53 -24.33 -24.21
N ASP A 133 -10.32 -25.01 -25.33
CA ASP A 133 -9.63 -24.58 -26.55
C ASP A 133 -10.36 -23.43 -27.29
N GLN A 134 -11.63 -23.19 -27.01
CA GLN A 134 -12.38 -22.08 -27.59
C GLN A 134 -12.34 -20.81 -26.72
N SER A 135 -11.70 -20.88 -25.55
CA SER A 135 -11.63 -19.74 -24.64
C SER A 135 -10.87 -18.56 -25.26
N PRO A 136 -11.29 -17.30 -25.04
CA PRO A 136 -10.60 -16.13 -25.57
C PRO A 136 -9.11 -16.06 -25.18
N LEU A 137 -8.78 -16.60 -24.01
CA LEU A 137 -7.41 -16.66 -23.52
C LEU A 137 -6.58 -17.69 -24.30
N PHE A 138 -7.12 -18.90 -24.51
CA PHE A 138 -6.47 -19.92 -25.32
C PHE A 138 -6.21 -19.43 -26.75
N LYS A 139 -7.20 -18.78 -27.38
CA LYS A 139 -7.03 -18.24 -28.74
C LYS A 139 -5.90 -17.22 -28.83
N LYS A 140 -5.77 -16.35 -27.82
CA LYS A 140 -4.70 -15.34 -27.78
C LYS A 140 -3.31 -15.94 -27.56
N ILE A 141 -3.20 -16.95 -26.69
CA ILE A 141 -1.91 -17.54 -26.32
C ILE A 141 -1.47 -18.60 -27.34
N TYR A 142 -2.38 -19.49 -27.69
CA TYR A 142 -2.13 -20.61 -28.57
C TYR A 142 -2.40 -20.27 -30.04
N GLU A 143 -3.66 -20.01 -30.43
CA GLU A 143 -4.01 -19.90 -31.86
C GLU A 143 -3.34 -18.72 -32.59
N GLN A 144 -3.24 -17.55 -31.93
CA GLN A 144 -2.72 -16.34 -32.56
C GLN A 144 -1.19 -16.30 -32.66
N GLU A 145 -0.49 -17.05 -31.82
CA GLU A 145 0.97 -17.01 -31.74
C GLU A 145 1.58 -18.40 -31.96
N TYR A 146 1.41 -19.32 -31.01
CA TYR A 146 2.04 -20.65 -31.06
C TYR A 146 1.56 -21.51 -32.24
N GLY A 147 0.26 -21.49 -32.54
CA GLY A 147 -0.36 -22.24 -33.63
C GLY A 147 -0.34 -21.52 -34.98
N GLN A 148 0.09 -20.25 -35.02
CA GLN A 148 0.08 -19.43 -36.22
C GLN A 148 1.43 -19.54 -36.95
N PHE A 149 1.39 -19.77 -38.27
CA PHE A 149 2.60 -19.76 -39.08
C PHE A 149 3.21 -18.35 -39.08
N GLY A 150 4.47 -18.24 -38.63
CA GLY A 150 5.17 -16.97 -38.45
C GLY A 150 4.77 -16.17 -37.21
N GLY A 151 4.05 -16.77 -36.25
CA GLY A 151 3.74 -16.16 -34.95
C GLY A 151 4.92 -16.17 -33.98
N GLU A 152 4.77 -15.47 -32.86
CA GLU A 152 5.81 -15.35 -31.83
C GLU A 152 5.36 -16.05 -30.54
N PRO A 153 5.70 -17.34 -30.35
CA PRO A 153 5.20 -18.10 -29.21
C PRO A 153 5.66 -17.48 -27.88
N PHE A 154 4.74 -17.43 -26.92
CA PHE A 154 5.04 -16.91 -25.60
C PHE A 154 5.99 -17.85 -24.83
N GLY A 155 7.07 -17.31 -24.29
CA GLY A 155 8.02 -18.08 -23.48
C GLY A 155 7.56 -18.31 -22.04
N CYS A 156 6.84 -17.35 -21.45
CA CYS A 156 6.29 -17.43 -20.10
C CYS A 156 5.06 -16.53 -19.97
N LEU A 157 4.09 -16.94 -19.16
CA LEU A 157 2.97 -16.11 -18.74
C LEU A 157 3.18 -15.69 -17.28
N VAL A 158 3.04 -14.38 -17.02
CA VAL A 158 3.08 -13.85 -15.66
C VAL A 158 1.70 -13.34 -15.30
N GLY A 159 1.10 -13.95 -14.27
CA GLY A 159 -0.18 -13.52 -13.71
C GLY A 159 0.04 -12.72 -12.44
N ASP A 160 -0.30 -11.43 -12.46
CA ASP A 160 -0.33 -10.58 -11.26
C ASP A 160 -1.62 -10.84 -10.45
N TYR A 161 -1.69 -12.03 -9.87
CA TYR A 161 -2.80 -12.51 -9.04
C TYR A 161 -2.26 -13.23 -7.81
N TYR A 162 -3.12 -13.37 -6.80
CA TYR A 162 -2.82 -14.11 -5.59
C TYR A 162 -3.75 -15.33 -5.48
N PHE A 163 -3.14 -16.51 -5.68
CA PHE A 163 -3.57 -17.89 -5.47
C PHE A 163 -3.92 -18.27 -4.02
N ASP A 164 -5.16 -18.66 -3.68
CA ASP A 164 -5.45 -19.42 -2.46
C ASP A 164 -5.78 -20.91 -2.69
N HIS A 165 -6.06 -21.64 -1.61
CA HIS A 165 -6.45 -23.07 -1.66
C HIS A 165 -7.95 -23.27 -1.85
N SER A 166 -8.72 -22.20 -2.05
CA SER A 166 -10.17 -22.28 -2.25
C SER A 166 -10.51 -23.05 -3.52
N PRO A 167 -11.69 -23.69 -3.60
CA PRO A 167 -12.09 -24.44 -4.79
C PRO A 167 -12.11 -23.59 -6.06
N GLN A 168 -12.43 -22.30 -5.97
CA GLN A 168 -12.50 -21.40 -7.12
C GLN A 168 -11.10 -21.12 -7.69
N ASP A 169 -10.12 -20.88 -6.82
CA ASP A 169 -8.75 -20.60 -7.22
C ASP A 169 -8.04 -21.86 -7.73
N VAL A 170 -8.27 -23.01 -7.09
CA VAL A 170 -7.75 -24.30 -7.56
C VAL A 170 -8.31 -24.65 -8.94
N GLU A 171 -9.62 -24.44 -9.16
CA GLU A 171 -10.23 -24.63 -10.47
C GLU A 171 -9.59 -23.71 -11.52
N LEU A 172 -9.38 -22.44 -11.17
CA LEU A 172 -8.78 -21.46 -12.06
C LEU A 172 -7.33 -21.81 -12.43
N LEU A 173 -6.53 -22.21 -11.44
CA LEU A 173 -5.16 -22.71 -11.65
C LEU A 173 -5.16 -23.97 -12.52
N GLY A 174 -6.11 -24.88 -12.33
CA GLY A 174 -6.25 -26.08 -13.16
C GLY A 174 -6.51 -25.78 -14.64
N GLU A 175 -7.41 -24.84 -14.94
CA GLU A 175 -7.66 -24.43 -16.33
C GLU A 175 -6.47 -23.65 -16.92
N MET A 176 -5.81 -22.80 -16.12
CA MET A 176 -4.57 -22.13 -16.55
C MET A 176 -3.44 -23.13 -16.83
N ALA A 177 -3.32 -24.20 -16.02
CA ALA A 177 -2.34 -25.25 -16.22
C ALA A 177 -2.53 -25.94 -17.57
N ARG A 178 -3.79 -26.26 -17.95
CA ARG A 178 -4.11 -26.86 -19.26
C ARG A 178 -3.73 -25.96 -20.42
N ILE A 179 -4.08 -24.66 -20.36
CA ILE A 179 -3.71 -23.69 -21.40
C ILE A 179 -2.18 -23.56 -21.51
N SER A 180 -1.51 -23.47 -20.36
CA SER A 180 -0.05 -23.36 -20.25
C SER A 180 0.66 -24.60 -20.81
N ALA A 181 0.15 -25.78 -20.49
CA ALA A 181 0.69 -27.05 -20.97
C ALA A 181 0.52 -27.20 -22.49
N ALA A 182 -0.64 -26.80 -23.03
CA ALA A 182 -0.88 -26.85 -24.46
C ALA A 182 0.01 -25.88 -25.25
N ALA A 183 0.22 -24.67 -24.74
CA ALA A 183 1.07 -23.66 -25.37
C ALA A 183 2.56 -23.79 -25.03
N HIS A 184 2.96 -24.79 -24.25
CA HIS A 184 4.31 -24.94 -23.67
C HIS A 184 4.83 -23.66 -22.99
N CYS A 185 3.94 -22.93 -22.34
CA CYS A 185 4.20 -21.62 -21.77
C CYS A 185 3.90 -21.64 -20.28
N PRO A 186 4.90 -21.77 -19.38
CA PRO A 186 4.66 -21.84 -17.95
C PRO A 186 3.97 -20.57 -17.43
N PHE A 187 3.02 -20.75 -16.52
CA PHE A 187 2.29 -19.68 -15.84
C PHE A 187 2.84 -19.46 -14.43
N ILE A 188 3.42 -18.28 -14.22
CA ILE A 188 4.00 -17.86 -12.96
C ILE A 188 3.09 -16.82 -12.31
N THR A 189 2.73 -17.03 -11.04
CA THR A 189 1.80 -16.14 -10.33
C THR A 189 2.03 -16.15 -8.82
N GLY A 190 1.47 -15.17 -8.12
CA GLY A 190 1.60 -15.02 -6.68
C GLY A 190 0.70 -15.96 -5.88
N THR A 191 1.09 -16.22 -4.63
CA THR A 191 0.32 -17.00 -3.66
C THR A 191 -0.19 -16.08 -2.54
N ALA A 192 -1.43 -16.28 -2.10
CA ALA A 192 -1.99 -15.63 -0.92
C ALA A 192 -1.50 -16.31 0.38
N PRO A 193 -1.32 -15.58 1.50
CA PRO A 193 -0.93 -16.18 2.78
C PRO A 193 -1.94 -17.20 3.29
N THR A 194 -3.21 -17.08 2.87
CA THR A 194 -4.29 -18.00 3.17
C THR A 194 -4.06 -19.42 2.63
N VAL A 195 -3.17 -19.63 1.64
CA VAL A 195 -2.72 -20.99 1.25
C VAL A 195 -2.06 -21.72 2.40
N MET A 196 -1.42 -21.01 3.32
CA MET A 196 -0.77 -21.59 4.49
C MET A 196 -1.62 -21.45 5.76
N GLN A 197 -2.93 -21.17 5.64
CA GLN A 197 -3.82 -20.84 6.76
C GLN A 197 -3.31 -19.67 7.62
N MET A 198 -2.67 -18.68 6.98
CA MET A 198 -2.15 -17.46 7.63
C MET A 198 -2.96 -16.24 7.19
N GLU A 199 -3.08 -15.24 8.06
CA GLU A 199 -3.65 -13.95 7.69
C GLU A 199 -2.59 -13.09 6.98
N SER A 200 -1.33 -13.20 7.41
CA SER A 200 -0.19 -12.50 6.81
C SER A 200 1.02 -13.40 6.58
N TRP A 201 1.84 -13.06 5.57
CA TRP A 201 3.15 -13.69 5.35
C TRP A 201 4.14 -13.43 6.49
N GLN A 202 3.86 -12.48 7.40
CA GLN A 202 4.63 -12.27 8.63
C GLN A 202 4.60 -13.50 9.56
N GLU A 203 3.55 -14.31 9.49
CA GLU A 203 3.35 -15.50 10.33
C GLU A 203 4.08 -16.73 9.81
N LEU A 204 4.80 -16.64 8.69
CA LEU A 204 5.45 -17.78 8.02
C LEU A 204 6.44 -18.52 8.92
N THR A 205 7.00 -17.84 9.93
CA THR A 205 7.93 -18.42 10.90
C THR A 205 7.25 -19.14 12.07
N ASN A 206 5.93 -19.01 12.23
CA ASN A 206 5.20 -19.58 13.37
C ASN A 206 5.04 -21.12 13.28
N PRO A 207 4.65 -21.71 12.14
CA PRO A 207 4.47 -23.16 12.06
C PRO A 207 5.81 -23.89 12.05
N ARG A 208 5.94 -24.92 12.90
CA ARG A 208 7.13 -25.79 12.90
C ARG A 208 7.24 -26.68 11.65
N ASP A 209 6.11 -27.02 11.03
CA ASP A 209 6.04 -27.89 9.86
C ASP A 209 4.88 -27.49 8.95
N LEU A 210 5.21 -26.86 7.82
CA LEU A 210 4.23 -26.42 6.81
C LEU A 210 3.59 -27.60 6.07
N THR A 211 4.25 -28.77 6.04
CA THR A 211 3.75 -29.95 5.31
C THR A 211 2.43 -30.44 5.86
N LYS A 212 2.23 -30.35 7.18
CA LYS A 212 1.01 -30.77 7.87
C LYS A 212 -0.21 -29.95 7.47
N ILE A 213 -0.02 -28.68 7.12
CA ILE A 213 -1.10 -27.79 6.70
C ILE A 213 -1.80 -28.36 5.46
N PHE A 214 -1.00 -28.78 4.47
CA PHE A 214 -1.48 -29.35 3.22
C PHE A 214 -2.09 -30.76 3.32
N GLN A 215 -1.96 -31.43 4.48
CA GLN A 215 -2.55 -32.75 4.71
C GLN A 215 -4.02 -32.68 5.12
N ASN A 216 -4.50 -31.50 5.53
CA ASN A 216 -5.90 -31.28 5.89
C ASN A 216 -6.84 -31.61 4.71
N THR A 217 -8.09 -31.96 5.02
CA THR A 217 -9.14 -32.25 4.04
C THR A 217 -9.51 -31.04 3.19
N GLU A 218 -9.35 -29.83 3.71
CA GLU A 218 -9.56 -28.56 2.97
C GLU A 218 -8.67 -28.47 1.71
N TYR A 219 -7.48 -29.07 1.75
CA TYR A 219 -6.52 -29.07 0.65
C TYR A 219 -6.69 -30.24 -0.31
N ALA A 220 -7.80 -30.99 -0.24
CA ALA A 220 -8.03 -32.12 -1.16
C ALA A 220 -7.93 -31.68 -2.63
N ALA A 221 -8.62 -30.59 -3.00
CA ALA A 221 -8.56 -30.06 -4.36
C ALA A 221 -7.16 -29.57 -4.75
N TRP A 222 -6.46 -28.89 -3.82
CA TRP A 222 -5.08 -28.43 -4.01
C TRP A 222 -4.11 -29.60 -4.24
N ARG A 223 -4.25 -30.70 -3.48
CA ARG A 223 -3.44 -31.90 -3.67
C ARG A 223 -3.71 -32.56 -5.01
N SER A 224 -4.97 -32.68 -5.41
CA SER A 224 -5.35 -33.18 -6.74
C SER A 224 -4.79 -32.31 -7.87
N LEU A 225 -4.77 -30.98 -7.71
CA LEU A 225 -4.09 -30.09 -8.67
C LEU A 225 -2.59 -30.41 -8.75
N ARG A 226 -1.90 -30.55 -7.62
CA ARG A 226 -0.46 -30.87 -7.58
C ARG A 226 -0.10 -32.23 -8.16
N GLU A 227 -1.01 -33.19 -8.09
CA GLU A 227 -0.84 -34.52 -8.69
C GLU A 227 -1.13 -34.52 -10.21
N SER A 228 -1.76 -33.47 -10.73
CA SER A 228 -2.04 -33.33 -12.17
C SER A 228 -0.76 -33.19 -12.98
N GLU A 229 -0.74 -33.80 -14.17
CA GLU A 229 0.41 -33.73 -15.07
C GLU A 229 0.71 -32.29 -15.52
N ASP A 230 -0.35 -31.52 -15.79
CA ASP A 230 -0.27 -30.14 -16.28
C ASP A 230 0.29 -29.17 -15.24
N ALA A 231 0.26 -29.53 -13.94
CA ALA A 231 0.73 -28.66 -12.86
C ALA A 231 2.23 -28.36 -12.94
N ARG A 232 3.00 -29.12 -13.73
CA ARG A 232 4.40 -28.81 -14.04
C ARG A 232 4.61 -27.45 -14.71
N TYR A 233 3.57 -26.90 -15.35
CA TYR A 233 3.58 -25.58 -15.97
C TYR A 233 3.13 -24.47 -15.03
N LEU A 234 2.80 -24.77 -13.77
CA LEU A 234 2.42 -23.77 -12.78
C LEU A 234 3.61 -23.44 -11.86
N GLY A 235 3.96 -22.16 -11.79
CA GLY A 235 4.89 -21.61 -10.82
C GLY A 235 4.17 -20.69 -9.85
N LEU A 236 4.16 -21.04 -8.56
CA LEU A 236 3.57 -20.20 -7.52
C LEU A 236 4.68 -19.57 -6.67
N VAL A 237 4.71 -18.24 -6.63
CA VAL A 237 5.73 -17.48 -5.88
C VAL A 237 5.17 -16.91 -4.58
N MET A 238 6.01 -16.87 -3.55
CA MET A 238 5.73 -16.31 -2.23
C MET A 238 7.06 -15.87 -1.58
N PRO A 239 7.12 -14.83 -0.72
CA PRO A 239 6.20 -13.70 -0.52
C PRO A 239 6.42 -12.54 -1.53
N ARG A 240 5.65 -11.46 -1.39
CA ARG A 240 5.84 -10.19 -2.12
C ARG A 240 7.18 -9.53 -1.75
N PHE A 241 7.69 -8.69 -2.65
CA PHE A 241 8.83 -7.81 -2.38
C PHE A 241 8.37 -6.34 -2.37
N LEU A 242 9.13 -5.48 -1.72
CA LEU A 242 8.84 -4.06 -1.61
C LEU A 242 9.07 -3.35 -2.96
N ALA A 243 8.04 -2.69 -3.50
CA ALA A 243 8.10 -2.02 -4.80
C ALA A 243 8.78 -0.65 -4.72
N ARG A 244 8.67 0.05 -3.57
CA ARG A 244 9.33 1.34 -3.34
C ARG A 244 9.66 1.58 -1.88
N LEU A 245 10.61 2.46 -1.62
CA LEU A 245 10.80 3.03 -0.29
C LEU A 245 9.69 4.05 0.02
N PRO A 246 9.23 4.14 1.28
CA PRO A 246 8.32 5.19 1.73
C PRO A 246 8.90 6.58 1.46
N TYR A 247 8.03 7.52 1.09
CA TYR A 247 8.42 8.92 0.92
C TYR A 247 8.73 9.55 2.28
N GLY A 248 9.74 10.39 2.28
CA GLY A 248 10.21 11.08 3.47
C GLY A 248 11.49 11.83 3.17
N ILE A 249 11.75 12.89 3.92
CA ILE A 249 12.87 13.81 3.67
C ILE A 249 14.22 13.08 3.68
N ARG A 250 14.32 12.01 4.49
CA ARG A 250 15.56 11.22 4.66
C ARG A 250 15.70 10.07 3.67
N THR A 251 14.61 9.56 3.11
CA THR A 251 14.59 8.33 2.31
C THR A 251 14.36 8.63 0.85
N ASN A 252 13.20 9.20 0.52
CA ASN A 252 12.77 9.50 -0.84
C ASN A 252 12.00 10.82 -0.81
N PRO A 253 12.72 11.96 -0.89
CA PRO A 253 12.13 13.28 -0.78
C PRO A 253 11.28 13.62 -2.03
N VAL A 254 10.26 14.44 -1.83
CA VAL A 254 9.42 15.00 -2.89
C VAL A 254 9.77 16.47 -3.07
N ASP A 255 9.94 16.93 -4.32
CA ASP A 255 10.40 18.31 -4.59
C ASP A 255 9.35 19.40 -4.30
N SER A 256 8.06 19.03 -4.22
CA SER A 256 6.96 19.99 -4.19
C SER A 256 6.60 20.52 -2.79
N PHE A 257 6.69 19.66 -1.77
CA PHE A 257 6.39 19.98 -0.38
C PHE A 257 7.02 18.92 0.55
N ASP A 258 7.13 19.24 1.84
CA ASP A 258 7.72 18.33 2.82
C ASP A 258 6.73 17.19 3.16
N PHE A 259 6.73 16.16 2.32
CA PHE A 259 5.88 14.98 2.48
C PHE A 259 6.54 13.91 3.36
N GLU A 260 5.83 13.51 4.42
CA GLU A 260 6.21 12.36 5.25
C GLU A 260 5.15 11.26 5.17
N GLU A 261 5.54 10.12 4.61
CA GLU A 261 4.66 8.97 4.50
C GLU A 261 4.59 8.17 5.81
N GLN A 262 3.39 8.04 6.35
CA GLN A 262 3.16 7.34 7.61
C GLN A 262 3.05 5.84 7.37
N THR A 263 4.19 5.14 7.45
CA THR A 263 4.22 3.68 7.47
C THR A 263 4.46 3.19 8.90
N ASP A 264 3.46 2.55 9.49
CA ASP A 264 3.64 1.90 10.79
C ASP A 264 4.54 0.67 10.56
N GLY A 265 5.78 0.70 11.05
CA GLY A 265 6.83 -0.28 10.74
C GLY A 265 6.45 -1.75 10.95
N SER A 266 5.45 -2.02 11.79
CA SER A 266 4.86 -3.35 11.99
C SER A 266 3.76 -3.71 10.97
N ASN A 267 3.01 -2.73 10.48
CA ASN A 267 1.87 -2.94 9.59
C ASN A 267 2.33 -2.97 8.14
N HIS A 268 2.42 -4.17 7.56
CA HIS A 268 2.84 -4.34 6.18
C HIS A 268 1.85 -3.75 5.15
N ASN A 269 0.63 -3.38 5.54
CA ASN A 269 -0.36 -2.80 4.62
C ASN A 269 -0.01 -1.36 4.22
N GLY A 270 0.85 -0.66 4.97
CA GLY A 270 1.34 0.67 4.57
C GLY A 270 2.37 0.63 3.43
N TYR A 271 2.80 -0.57 3.01
CA TYR A 271 3.87 -0.77 2.04
C TYR A 271 3.33 -1.39 0.75
N THR A 272 3.79 -0.85 -0.39
CA THR A 272 3.49 -1.32 -1.74
C THR A 272 4.64 -2.16 -2.30
#